data_AF-A0A955IWG3-F1
#
_entry.id   AF-A0A955IWG3-F1
#
_cell.length_a   1.000
_cell.length_b   1.000
_cell.length_c   1.000
_cell.angle_alpha   90.00
_cell.angle_beta   90.00
_cell.angle_gamma   90.00
#
_symmetry.space_group_name_H-M   'P 1'
#
loop_
_entity.id
_entity.type
_entity.pdbx_description
1 polymer ?
#
loop_
_entity_poly.entity_id
_entity_poly.type
_entity_poly.pdbx_seq_one_letter_code
_entity_poly.pdbx_strand_id
1 'polypeptide(L)'
;MQIQLQKTKRELKIKNYSPKTLQSYLYSLRKYFSFKNNKFTELDQENIRDFLLHCEKKRISPQSRNLLLNAIKFYYRNVVKNSQKIEIQSAKKPHSLPIVLSRSEIN
;
A
#
# COMPACT_ATOMS: atom_id res chain seq x y z
N MET A 1 2.64 -17.52 0.35
CA MET A 1 2.85 -16.16 0.90
C MET A 1 4.32 -15.71 0.91
N GLN A 2 5.24 -16.46 1.56
CA GLN A 2 6.64 -16.04 1.76
C GLN A 2 7.42 -15.79 0.45
N ILE A 3 7.18 -16.64 -0.57
CA ILE A 3 7.78 -16.50 -1.91
C ILE A 3 7.45 -15.14 -2.54
N GLN A 4 6.20 -14.67 -2.40
CA GLN A 4 5.77 -13.42 -3.02
C GLN A 4 6.34 -12.18 -2.33
N LEU A 5 6.50 -12.23 -1.00
CA LEU A 5 7.19 -11.19 -0.25
C LEU A 5 8.67 -11.10 -0.66
N GLN A 6 9.34 -12.23 -0.84
CA GLN A 6 10.73 -12.26 -1.32
C GLN A 6 10.88 -11.70 -2.73
N LYS A 7 10.00 -12.08 -3.66
CA LYS A 7 9.97 -11.52 -5.02
C LYS A 7 9.77 -10.00 -4.99
N THR A 8 8.81 -9.51 -4.19
CA THR A 8 8.58 -8.07 -4.03
C THR A 8 9.80 -7.35 -3.46
N LYS A 9 10.44 -7.91 -2.42
CA LYS A 9 11.65 -7.35 -1.81
C LYS A 9 12.77 -7.21 -2.84
N ARG A 10 12.94 -8.21 -3.71
CA ARG A 10 13.94 -8.18 -4.78
C ARG A 10 13.65 -7.05 -5.78
N GLU A 11 12.41 -6.95 -6.26
CA GLU A 11 12.00 -5.88 -7.18
C GLU A 11 12.15 -4.47 -6.58
N LEU A 12 11.78 -4.30 -5.31
CA LEU A 12 11.95 -3.03 -4.59
C LEU A 12 13.41 -2.65 -4.44
N LYS A 13 14.30 -3.62 -4.16
CA LYS A 13 15.75 -3.39 -4.12
C LYS A 13 16.31 -3.00 -5.48
N ILE A 14 15.91 -3.69 -6.55
CA ILE A 14 16.35 -3.39 -7.93
C ILE A 14 15.99 -1.95 -8.31
N LYS A 15 14.82 -1.46 -7.86
CA LYS A 15 14.38 -0.07 -8.06
C LYS A 15 14.98 0.95 -7.08
N ASN A 16 15.97 0.57 -6.27
CA ASN A 16 16.63 1.44 -5.29
C ASN A 16 15.66 2.12 -4.30
N TYR A 17 14.59 1.43 -3.89
CA TYR A 17 13.73 1.94 -2.82
C TYR A 17 14.47 1.94 -1.47
N SER A 18 14.25 2.98 -0.67
CA SER A 18 14.78 3.08 0.69
C SER A 18 14.34 1.89 1.56
N PRO A 19 15.19 1.40 2.48
CA PRO A 19 14.85 0.29 3.38
C PRO A 19 13.58 0.53 4.20
N LYS A 20 13.30 1.78 4.59
CA LYS A 20 12.05 2.15 5.29
C LYS A 20 10.81 1.90 4.41
N THR A 21 10.89 2.28 3.14
CA THR A 21 9.81 2.05 2.17
C THR A 21 9.63 0.55 1.92
N LEU A 22 10.74 -0.18 1.81
CA LEU A 22 10.72 -1.62 1.60
C LEU A 22 10.00 -2.34 2.75
N GLN A 23 10.32 -2.03 4.00
CA GLN A 23 9.63 -2.60 5.17
C GLN A 23 8.14 -2.24 5.17
N SER A 24 7.79 -0.99 4.88
CA SER A 24 6.40 -0.53 4.86
C SER A 24 5.57 -1.23 3.79
N TYR A 25 6.15 -1.46 2.60
CA TYR A 25 5.52 -2.18 1.51
C TYR A 25 5.36 -3.67 1.84
N LEU A 26 6.40 -4.30 2.38
CA LEU A 26 6.33 -5.71 2.79
C LEU A 26 5.29 -5.92 3.90
N TYR A 27 5.23 -5.04 4.89
CA TYR A 27 4.24 -5.08 5.95
C TYR A 27 2.81 -4.94 5.41
N SER A 28 2.60 -4.00 4.48
CA SER A 28 1.33 -3.80 3.79
C SER A 28 0.88 -5.03 3.00
N LEU A 29 1.79 -5.60 2.20
CA LEU A 29 1.52 -6.82 1.44
C LEU A 29 1.28 -8.02 2.35
N ARG A 30 1.98 -8.11 3.49
CA ARG A 30 1.78 -9.18 4.46
C ARG A 30 0.35 -9.16 5.00
N LYS A 31 -0.19 -7.98 5.33
CA LYS A 31 -1.60 -7.81 5.73
C LYS A 31 -2.56 -8.24 4.62
N TYR A 32 -2.32 -7.80 3.39
CA TYR A 32 -3.16 -8.16 2.25
C TYR A 32 -3.14 -9.67 1.95
N PHE A 33 -1.97 -10.30 1.97
CA PHE A 33 -1.85 -11.75 1.76
C PHE A 33 -2.52 -12.56 2.85
N SER A 34 -2.46 -12.09 4.11
CA SER A 34 -3.18 -12.73 5.21
C SER A 34 -4.70 -12.63 5.06
N PHE A 35 -5.20 -11.61 4.37
CA PHE A 35 -6.62 -11.43 4.11
C PHE A 35 -7.10 -12.29 2.92
N LYS A 36 -6.33 -12.29 1.83
CA LYS A 36 -6.70 -12.95 0.58
C LYS A 36 -6.64 -14.49 0.67
N ASN A 37 -5.86 -15.04 1.61
CA ASN A 37 -5.65 -16.47 1.90
C ASN A 37 -5.13 -17.35 0.72
N ASN A 38 -5.65 -17.23 -0.51
CA ASN A 38 -5.23 -18.00 -1.70
C ASN A 38 -5.21 -17.14 -2.99
N LYS A 39 -4.51 -17.63 -4.03
CA LYS A 39 -4.42 -17.00 -5.38
C LYS A 39 -3.76 -15.60 -5.41
N PHE A 40 -2.55 -15.48 -4.84
CA PHE A 40 -1.77 -14.22 -4.86
C PHE A 40 -1.30 -13.77 -6.25
N THR A 41 -1.39 -14.63 -7.26
CA THR A 41 -0.99 -14.35 -8.64
C THR A 41 -2.16 -13.84 -9.48
N GLU A 42 -3.40 -14.13 -9.10
CA GLU A 42 -4.57 -13.61 -9.81
C GLU A 42 -4.94 -12.24 -9.25
N LEU A 43 -5.12 -11.26 -10.14
CA LEU A 43 -5.60 -9.94 -9.76
C LEU A 43 -7.11 -10.02 -9.57
N ASP A 44 -7.56 -9.70 -8.37
CA ASP A 44 -8.96 -9.74 -8.02
C ASP A 44 -9.32 -8.40 -7.39
N GLN A 45 -10.02 -7.55 -8.16
CA GLN A 45 -10.35 -6.20 -7.73
C GLN A 45 -11.34 -6.20 -6.57
N GLU A 46 -12.26 -7.17 -6.53
CA GLU A 46 -13.22 -7.33 -5.44
C GLU A 46 -12.51 -7.61 -4.11
N ASN A 47 -11.56 -8.54 -4.07
CA ASN A 47 -10.73 -8.78 -2.89
C ASN A 47 -9.98 -7.53 -2.42
N ILE A 48 -9.49 -6.70 -3.34
CA ILE A 48 -8.82 -5.45 -2.96
C ILE A 48 -9.84 -4.46 -2.37
N ARG A 49 -11.05 -4.36 -2.94
CA ARG A 49 -12.13 -3.52 -2.38
C ARG A 49 -12.54 -4.01 -0.99
N ASP A 50 -12.75 -5.31 -0.81
CA ASP A 50 -13.14 -5.91 0.48
C ASP A 50 -12.04 -5.71 1.53
N PHE A 51 -10.78 -5.88 1.13
CA PHE A 51 -9.64 -5.59 1.99
C PHE A 51 -9.58 -4.11 2.42
N LEU A 52 -9.87 -3.17 1.51
CA LEU A 52 -9.91 -1.74 1.85
C LEU A 52 -11.06 -1.41 2.80
N LEU A 53 -12.23 -2.04 2.62
CA LEU A 53 -13.35 -1.95 3.56
C LEU A 53 -12.96 -2.51 4.93
N HIS A 54 -12.24 -3.64 4.97
CA HIS A 54 -11.71 -4.20 6.21
C HIS A 54 -10.71 -3.25 6.90
N CYS A 55 -9.85 -2.58 6.13
CA CYS A 55 -8.95 -1.54 6.68
C CYS A 55 -9.70 -0.33 7.23
N GLU A 56 -10.81 0.07 6.59
CA GLU A 56 -11.66 1.16 7.07
C GLU A 56 -12.37 0.80 8.37
N LYS A 57 -12.92 -0.43 8.48
CA LYS A 57 -13.47 -0.97 9.74
C LYS A 57 -12.44 -0.96 10.88
N LYS A 58 -11.16 -1.18 10.56
CA LYS A 58 -10.03 -1.10 11.51
C LYS A 58 -9.53 0.33 11.79
N ARG A 59 -10.25 1.37 11.36
CA ARG A 59 -9.90 2.79 11.57
C ARG A 59 -8.49 3.14 11.07
N ILE A 60 -8.00 2.46 10.03
CA ILE A 60 -6.69 2.74 9.46
C ILE A 60 -6.71 4.11 8.79
N SER A 61 -5.71 4.95 9.10
CA SER A 61 -5.57 6.28 8.53
C SER A 61 -5.56 6.26 6.99
N PRO A 62 -6.15 7.27 6.33
CA PRO A 62 -6.22 7.32 4.86
C PRO A 62 -4.85 7.30 4.19
N GLN A 63 -3.82 7.87 4.83
CA GLN A 63 -2.44 7.79 4.36
C GLN A 63 -1.90 6.36 4.36
N SER A 64 -2.09 5.63 5.45
CA SER A 64 -1.69 4.23 5.57
C SER A 64 -2.46 3.35 4.57
N ARG A 65 -3.74 3.64 4.33
CA ARG A 65 -4.55 2.96 3.32
C ARG A 65 -4.00 3.18 1.90
N ASN A 66 -3.59 4.41 1.57
CA ASN A 66 -2.97 4.71 0.28
C ASN A 66 -1.62 4.01 0.11
N LEU A 67 -0.80 3.97 1.16
CA LEU A 67 0.46 3.21 1.14
C LEU A 67 0.22 1.73 0.87
N LEU A 68 -0.82 1.17 1.50
CA LEU A 68 -1.23 -0.21 1.32
C LEU A 68 -1.69 -0.48 -0.12
N LEU A 69 -2.55 0.39 -0.65
CA LEU A 69 -3.02 0.31 -2.04
C LEU A 69 -1.87 0.42 -3.04
N ASN A 70 -0.92 1.34 -2.82
CA ASN A 70 0.26 1.49 -3.66
C ASN A 70 1.18 0.26 -3.61
N ALA A 71 1.35 -0.36 -2.43
CA ALA A 71 2.11 -1.60 -2.30
C ALA A 71 1.46 -2.75 -3.08
N ILE A 72 0.13 -2.87 -3.01
CA ILE A 72 -0.64 -3.87 -3.78
C ILE A 72 -0.50 -3.61 -5.28
N LYS A 73 -0.69 -2.36 -5.74
CA LYS A 73 -0.52 -1.97 -7.14
C LYS A 73 0.89 -2.28 -7.65
N PHE A 74 1.90 -1.98 -6.84
CA PHE A 74 3.30 -2.27 -7.17
C PHE A 74 3.53 -3.77 -7.36
N TYR A 75 3.02 -4.59 -6.44
CA TYR A 75 3.17 -6.04 -6.51
C TYR A 75 2.54 -6.63 -7.78
N TYR A 76 1.27 -6.30 -8.07
CA TYR A 76 0.62 -6.84 -9.27
C TYR A 76 1.26 -6.33 -10.57
N ARG A 77 1.71 -5.07 -10.61
CA ARG A 77 2.31 -4.48 -11.81
C ARG A 77 3.75 -4.97 -12.06
N ASN A 78 4.58 -5.11 -11.03
CA ASN A 78 6.01 -5.43 -11.19
C ASN A 78 6.31 -6.91 -10.94
N VAL A 79 5.67 -7.55 -9.95
CA VAL A 79 5.97 -8.94 -9.58
C VAL A 79 5.12 -9.93 -10.38
N VAL A 80 3.81 -9.69 -10.43
CA VAL A 80 2.88 -10.55 -11.21
C VAL A 80 2.94 -10.18 -12.70
N LYS A 81 3.42 -8.98 -13.04
CA LYS A 81 3.41 -8.40 -14.40
C LYS A 81 2.01 -8.41 -15.03
N ASN A 82 0.97 -8.23 -14.22
CA ASN A 82 -0.38 -8.12 -14.73
C ASN A 82 -0.60 -6.69 -15.27
N SER A 83 -1.07 -6.59 -16.52
CA SER A 83 -1.35 -5.31 -17.20
C SER A 83 -2.71 -4.72 -16.82
N GLN A 84 -3.50 -5.47 -16.03
CA GLN A 84 -4.84 -5.07 -15.63
C GLN A 84 -4.79 -3.83 -14.73
N LYS A 85 -5.49 -2.76 -15.15
CA LYS A 85 -5.56 -1.52 -14.40
C LYS A 85 -6.35 -1.74 -13.11
N ILE A 86 -5.75 -1.40 -11.96
CA ILE A 86 -6.42 -1.40 -10.67
C ILE A 86 -7.08 -0.04 -10.50
N GLU A 87 -8.33 0.09 -10.96
CA GLU A 87 -9.15 1.30 -10.87
C GLU A 87 -9.82 1.44 -9.50
N ILE A 88 -9.00 1.38 -8.46
CA ILE A 88 -9.45 1.57 -7.09
C ILE A 88 -9.05 2.98 -6.67
N GLN A 89 -10.06 3.78 -6.36
CA GLN A 89 -9.89 5.16 -5.92
C GLN A 89 -9.20 5.17 -4.56
N SER A 90 -8.14 5.99 -4.48
CA SER A 90 -7.43 6.22 -3.22
C SER A 90 -8.33 6.90 -2.20
N ALA A 91 -8.05 6.72 -0.90
CA ALA A 91 -8.68 7.53 0.13
C ALA A 91 -8.41 9.01 -0.16
N LYS A 92 -9.45 9.85 -0.17
CA LYS A 92 -9.27 11.30 -0.08
C LYS A 92 -8.49 11.57 1.21
N LYS A 93 -7.31 12.19 1.12
CA LYS A 93 -6.64 12.71 2.31
C LYS A 93 -7.57 13.78 2.90
N PRO A 94 -7.87 13.77 4.21
CA PRO A 94 -8.31 15.01 4.84
C PRO A 94 -7.19 16.01 4.64
N HIS A 95 -7.51 17.16 4.05
CA HIS A 95 -6.58 18.28 3.96
C HIS A 95 -6.27 18.69 5.39
N SER A 96 -5.15 18.24 5.95
CA SER A 96 -4.58 18.93 7.11
C SER A 96 -4.17 20.29 6.57
N LEU A 97 -4.96 21.31 6.92
CA LEU A 97 -4.57 22.69 6.73
C LEU A 97 -3.14 22.84 7.24
N PRO A 98 -2.24 23.50 6.49
CA PRO A 98 -0.91 23.78 7.00
C PRO A 98 -1.10 24.58 8.28
N ILE A 99 -0.67 24.03 9.41
CA ILE A 99 -0.45 24.80 10.62
C ILE A 99 0.63 25.80 10.22
N VAL A 100 0.18 27.01 9.90
CA VAL A 100 1.05 28.16 9.73
C VAL A 100 1.78 28.27 11.06
N LEU A 101 3.10 28.11 11.05
CA LEU A 101 3.93 28.53 12.17
C LEU A 101 3.62 30.02 12.38
N SER A 102 2.80 30.33 13.38
CA SER A 102 2.57 31.71 13.81
C SER A 102 3.92 32.32 14.14
N ARG A 103 4.16 33.52 13.59
CA ARG A 103 5.39 34.32 13.71
C ARG A 103 5.64 34.83 15.14
N SER A 104 5.63 33.96 16.14
CA SER A 104 5.85 34.33 17.54
C SER A 104 7.13 33.75 18.15
N GLU A 105 7.93 33.05 17.35
CA GLU A 105 9.36 32.84 17.62
C GLU A 105 10.08 33.65 16.54
N ILE A 106 10.65 34.81 16.80
CA ILE A 106 11.78 35.08 17.69
C ILE A 106 11.73 36.58 18.03
N ASN A 107 11.80 36.90 19.33
CA ASN A 107 12.09 38.23 19.87
C ASN A 107 13.49 38.70 19.47
#